data_AF-A0A0Q5QN98-F1
#
_entry.id   AF-A0A0Q5QN98-F1
#
_cell.length_a   1.000
_cell.length_b   1.000
_cell.length_c   1.000
_cell.angle_alpha   90.00
_cell.angle_beta   90.00
_cell.angle_gamma   90.00
#
_symmetry.space_group_name_H-M   'P 1'
#
loop_
_entity.id
_entity.type
_entity.pdbx_description
1 polymer ?
#
loop_
_entity_poly.entity_id
_entity_poly.type
_entity_poly.pdbx_seq_one_letter_code
_entity_poly.pdbx_strand_id
1 'polypeptide(L)' 'MITVLEAGFEIFIVFIIAIVLAVLFVVSLVITSIVKAVYQSKEGRTFTRKQFWLTMLISTLILGLISGFVCGGM' A
#
# COMPACT_ATOMS: atom_id res chain seq x y z
N MET A 1 -5.79 13.65 -33.05
CA MET A 1 -5.24 14.87 -32.45
C MET A 1 -5.58 14.82 -30.97
N ILE A 2 -4.69 14.29 -30.13
CA ILE A 2 -4.89 14.30 -28.68
C ILE A 2 -4.70 15.75 -28.24
N THR A 3 -5.75 16.38 -27.75
CA THR A 3 -5.66 17.77 -27.30
C THR A 3 -4.74 17.81 -26.08
N VAL A 4 -3.85 18.81 -26.01
CA VAL A 4 -2.87 18.97 -24.91
C VAL A 4 -3.55 19.00 -23.53
N LEU A 5 -4.83 19.39 -23.50
CA LEU A 5 -5.70 19.37 -22.33
C LEU A 5 -6.03 17.95 -21.84
N GLU A 6 -6.27 17.00 -22.75
CA GLU A 6 -6.56 15.60 -22.44
C GLU A 6 -5.30 14.86 -21.95
N ALA A 7 -4.17 15.09 -22.62
CA ALA A 7 -2.87 14.56 -22.16
C ALA A 7 -2.46 15.12 -20.79
N GLY A 8 -2.74 16.40 -20.50
CA GLY A 8 -2.44 17.00 -19.20
C GLY A 8 -3.24 16.38 -18.05
N PHE A 9 -4.49 16.03 -18.29
CA PHE A 9 -5.36 15.40 -17.29
C PHE A 9 -5.02 13.91 -17.09
N GLU A 10 -4.72 13.19 -18.17
CA GLU A 10 -4.26 11.79 -18.09
C GLU A 10 -2.94 11.66 -17.34
N ILE A 11 -1.96 12.53 -17.62
CA ILE A 11 -0.67 12.55 -16.91
C ILE A 11 -0.88 12.86 -15.43
N PHE A 12 -1.79 13.78 -15.10
CA PHE A 12 -2.10 14.13 -13.71
C PHE A 12 -2.73 12.96 -12.94
N ILE A 13 -3.68 12.24 -13.56
CA ILE A 13 -4.30 11.05 -12.97
C ILE A 13 -3.25 9.96 -12.73
N VAL A 14 -2.40 9.69 -13.71
CA VAL A 14 -1.32 8.69 -13.59
C VAL A 14 -0.34 9.08 -12.48
N PHE A 15 -0.01 10.37 -12.35
CA PHE A 15 0.89 10.87 -11.31
C PHE A 15 0.31 10.70 -9.90
N ILE A 16 -0.98 10.98 -9.70
CA ILE A 16 -1.66 10.76 -8.42
C ILE A 16 -1.67 9.27 -8.07
N ILE A 17 -2.05 8.41 -9.01
CA ILE A 17 -2.08 6.96 -8.79
C ILE A 17 -0.69 6.44 -8.43
N ALA A 18 0.36 6.91 -9.12
CA ALA A 18 1.74 6.54 -8.83
C ALA A 18 2.16 6.94 -7.40
N ILE A 19 1.79 8.14 -6.94
CA ILE A 19 2.06 8.59 -5.56
C ILE A 19 1.30 7.75 -4.55
N VAL A 20 0.02 7.47 -4.77
CA VAL A 20 -0.80 6.64 -3.86
C VAL A 20 -0.21 5.24 -3.74
N LEU A 21 0.17 4.62 -4.86
CA LEU A 21 0.82 3.31 -4.87
C LEU A 21 2.18 3.33 -4.15
N ALA A 22 2.97 4.39 -4.35
CA ALA A 22 4.25 4.55 -3.66
C ALA A 22 4.05 4.66 -2.14
N VAL A 23 3.09 5.47 -1.68
CA VAL A 23 2.79 5.60 -0.24
C VAL A 23 2.29 4.28 0.34
N LEU A 24 1.36 3.60 -0.34
CA LEU A 24 0.87 2.28 0.10
C LEU A 24 2.00 1.26 0.22
N PHE A 25 2.93 1.26 -0.73
CA PHE A 25 4.08 0.37 -0.71
C PHE A 25 4.99 0.64 0.48
N VAL A 26 5.31 1.92 0.74
CA VAL A 26 6.16 2.32 1.88
C VAL A 26 5.50 1.96 3.21
N VAL A 27 4.20 2.25 3.37
CA VAL A 27 3.45 1.92 4.59
C VAL A 27 3.42 0.41 4.82
N SER A 28 3.17 -0.39 3.78
CA SER A 28 3.21 -1.85 3.87
C SER A 28 4.58 -2.38 4.28
N LEU A 29 5.68 -1.81 3.77
CA LEU A 29 7.03 -2.17 4.20
C LEU A 29 7.29 -1.83 5.68
N VAL A 30 6.87 -0.66 6.13
CA VAL A 30 7.04 -0.22 7.52
C VAL A 30 6.28 -1.15 8.47
N ILE A 31 4.99 -1.40 8.24
CA ILE A 31 4.17 -2.31 9.05
C ILE A 31 4.81 -3.71 9.10
N THR A 32 5.22 -4.21 7.93
CA THR A 32 5.85 -5.52 7.81
C THR A 32 7.15 -5.61 8.59
N SER A 33 7.98 -4.56 8.57
CA SER A 33 9.24 -4.51 9.32
C SER A 33 9.00 -4.48 10.84
N ILE A 34 7.99 -3.74 11.30
CA ILE A 34 7.59 -3.68 12.71
C ILE A 34 7.07 -5.04 13.19
N VAL A 35 6.17 -5.66 12.43
CA VAL A 35 5.64 -6.99 12.78
C VAL A 35 6.77 -8.02 12.83
N LYS A 36 7.70 -7.98 11.87
CA LYS A 36 8.86 -8.87 11.86
C LYS A 36 9.75 -8.66 13.10
N ALA A 37 10.01 -7.42 13.49
CA ALA A 37 10.80 -7.09 14.68
C ALA A 37 10.11 -7.54 15.98
N VAL A 38 8.80 -7.30 16.12
CA VAL A 38 8.01 -7.72 17.28
C VAL A 38 7.96 -9.25 17.41
N TYR A 39 7.73 -9.98 16.31
CA TYR A 39 7.72 -11.44 16.33
C TYR A 39 9.09 -12.05 16.66
N GLN A 40 10.17 -11.48 16.12
CA GLN A 40 11.53 -11.91 16.48
C GLN A 40 11.85 -11.62 17.96
N SER A 41 11.33 -10.54 18.52
CA SER A 41 11.56 -10.16 19.93
C SER A 41 10.84 -11.05 20.94
N LYS A 42 9.68 -11.62 20.58
CA LYS A 42 8.78 -12.25 21.57
C LYS A 42 9.01 -13.74 21.80
N GLU A 43 9.55 -14.51 20.86
CA GLU A 43 9.42 -15.97 20.97
C GLU A 43 10.52 -16.85 20.38
N GLY A 44 11.62 -16.32 19.85
CA GLY A 44 12.62 -17.16 19.17
C GLY A 44 12.05 -18.05 18.04
N ARG A 45 10.78 -17.81 17.66
CA ARG A 45 10.05 -18.52 16.60
C ARG A 45 10.21 -17.73 15.31
N THR A 46 10.66 -18.43 14.28
CA THR A 46 10.90 -17.85 12.96
C THR A 46 9.59 -17.37 12.35
N PHE A 47 9.59 -16.13 11.87
CA PHE A 47 8.47 -15.56 11.14
C PHE A 47 8.26 -16.37 9.86
N THR A 48 7.27 -17.27 9.86
CA THR A 48 7.06 -18.16 8.72
C THR A 48 6.55 -17.36 7.53
N ARG A 49 7.00 -17.68 6.31
CA ARG A 49 6.65 -16.95 5.07
C ARG A 49 5.13 -16.79 4.89
N LYS A 50 4.33 -17.75 5.37
CA LYS A 50 2.87 -17.71 5.31
C LYS A 50 2.24 -16.59 6.15
N GLN A 51 2.75 -16.34 7.36
CA GLN A 51 2.22 -15.28 8.26
C GLN A 51 2.63 -13.88 7.80
N PHE A 52 3.83 -13.77 7.21
CA PHE A 52 4.29 -12.54 6.56
C PHE A 52 3.38 -12.15 5.40
N TRP A 53 3.12 -13.09 4.51
CA TRP A 53 2.27 -12.83 3.35
C TRP A 53 0.84 -12.51 3.77
N LEU A 54 0.29 -13.22 4.77
CA LEU A 54 -1.06 -12.98 5.27
C LEU A 54 -1.20 -11.58 5.93
N THR A 55 -0.21 -11.16 6.71
CA THR A 55 -0.18 -9.81 7.33
C THR A 55 -0.04 -8.71 6.28
N MET A 56 0.82 -8.91 5.29
CA MET A 56 1.03 -7.96 4.19
C MET A 56 -0.23 -7.84 3.32
N LEU A 57 -0.89 -8.96 3.05
CA LEU A 57 -2.12 -9.02 2.25
C LEU A 57 -3.28 -8.33 2.97
N ILE A 58 -3.46 -8.57 4.27
CA ILE A 58 -4.46 -7.89 5.09
C ILE A 58 -4.20 -6.38 5.19
N SER A 59 -2.94 -5.97 5.42
CA SER A 59 -2.60 -4.55 5.51
C SER A 59 -2.85 -3.82 4.20
N THR A 60 -2.44 -4.42 3.07
CA THR A 60 -2.68 -3.86 1.73
C THR A 60 -4.17 -3.80 1.40
N LEU A 61 -4.95 -4.81 1.81
CA LEU A 61 -6.39 -4.85 1.59
C LEU A 61 -7.12 -3.75 2.38
N ILE A 62 -6.78 -3.58 3.66
CA ILE A 62 -7.40 -2.56 4.52
C ILE A 62 -7.01 -1.15 4.07
N LEU A 63 -5.72 -0.90 3.81
CA LEU A 63 -5.25 0.41 3.34
C LEU A 63 -5.85 0.77 1.97
N GLY A 64 -5.98 -0.20 1.07
CA GLY A 64 -6.66 -0.03 -0.21
C GLY A 64 -8.15 0.32 -0.04
N LEU A 65 -8.86 -0.36 0.87
CA LEU A 65 -10.27 -0.09 1.16
C LEU A 65 -10.47 1.32 1.74
N ILE A 66 -9.65 1.72 2.70
CA ILE A 66 -9.72 3.05 3.34
C ILE A 66 -9.38 4.15 2.31
N SER A 67 -8.34 3.94 1.50
CA SER A 67 -7.99 4.89 0.43
C SER A 67 -9.12 5.03 -0.59
N GLY A 68 -9.79 3.93 -0.95
CA GLY A 68 -10.95 3.96 -1.85
C GLY A 68 -12.16 4.66 -1.23
N PHE A 69 -12.39 4.47 0.07
CA PHE A 69 -13.47 5.14 0.80
C PHE A 69 -13.24 6.66 0.92
N VAL A 70 -12.04 7.09 1.34
CA VAL A 70 -11.70 8.50 1.54
C VAL A 70 -11.61 9.26 0.21
N CYS A 71 -11.05 8.64 -0.83
CA CYS A 71 -10.84 9.31 -2.13
C CYS A 71 -12.04 9.16 -3.08
N GLY A 72 -12.92 8.18 -2.83
CA GLY A 72 -14.14 7.92 -3.61
C GLY A 72 -15.34 8.78 -3.23
N GLY A 73 -15.26 9.56 -2.14
CA GLY A 73 -16.26 10.56 -1.78
C GLY A 73 -17.66 10.00 -1.52
N MET A 74 -17.76 8.85 -0.85
CA MET A 74 -19.02 8.33 -0.31
C MET A 74 -19.35 8.98 1.04
#